data_AF-A0A1S1Q1Y5-F1
#
_entry.id   AF-A0A1S1Q1Y5-F1
#
_cell.length_a   1.000
_cell.length_b   1.000
_cell.length_c   1.000
_cell.angle_alpha   90.00
_cell.angle_beta   90.00
_cell.angle_gamma   90.00
#
_symmetry.space_group_name_H-M   'P 1'
#
loop_
_entity.id
_entity.type
_entity.pdbx_description
1 polymer ?
#
loop_
_entity_poly.entity_id
_entity_poly.type
_entity_poly.pdbx_seq_one_letter_code
_entity_poly.pdbx_strand_id
1 'polypeptide(L)'
;MTAPAKDDPSGTLADAQELVATPWAVLDDYQCFGCSPHNAKGLQLRFKALPDGLATVFQLGSAHESYPGVVHGGLAGVICDETMGNLIVLRTGKPAFTTAMRLRYLAPIPVGAPHECRARIVNTGDTGLINAEADILDATGGVVATARATYRPVALEAARDRITLSDGDAGRLADVLTASAPALASATAAAGAPGPASVPAPDPVPVSVPVPVSAPKTTSEES
;
A
#
# COMPACT_ATOMS: atom_id res chain seq x y z
N MET A 1 39.43 7.92 4.45
CA MET A 1 38.62 6.81 3.93
C MET A 1 37.17 7.25 4.07
N THR A 2 36.63 7.82 3.00
CA THR A 2 35.32 8.48 2.97
C THR A 2 34.40 7.59 2.14
N ALA A 3 33.26 7.19 2.68
CA ALA A 3 32.28 6.37 1.99
C ALA A 3 31.77 7.09 0.72
N PRO A 4 31.46 6.38 -0.38
CA PRO A 4 30.88 7.02 -1.55
C PRO A 4 29.44 7.47 -1.25
N ALA A 5 29.12 8.69 -1.67
CA ALA A 5 27.78 9.21 -1.75
C ALA A 5 26.94 8.26 -2.63
N LYS A 6 25.75 7.88 -2.15
CA LYS A 6 24.77 7.21 -2.99
C LYS A 6 24.19 8.25 -3.94
N ASP A 7 24.39 8.00 -5.23
CA ASP A 7 23.75 8.74 -6.31
C ASP A 7 22.24 8.75 -6.10
N ASP A 8 21.68 9.95 -6.12
CA ASP A 8 20.26 10.23 -6.13
C ASP A 8 19.68 9.78 -7.48
N PRO A 9 18.85 8.72 -7.55
CA PRO A 9 18.13 8.43 -8.78
C PRO A 9 16.95 9.40 -8.78
N SER A 10 17.20 10.62 -9.25
CA SER A 10 16.15 11.51 -9.71
C SER A 10 15.45 10.81 -10.87
N GLY A 11 14.47 9.98 -10.56
CA GLY A 11 13.51 9.46 -11.52
C GLY A 11 12.97 10.67 -12.26
N THR A 12 13.01 10.61 -13.59
CA THR A 12 12.45 11.66 -14.43
C THR A 12 10.94 11.70 -14.18
N LEU A 13 10.55 12.53 -13.21
CA LEU A 13 9.19 12.81 -12.78
C LEU A 13 8.50 13.63 -13.88
N ALA A 14 8.08 12.95 -14.94
CA ALA A 14 7.08 13.49 -15.87
C ALA A 14 5.71 13.42 -15.19
N ASP A 15 5.54 14.23 -14.14
CA ASP A 15 4.29 14.84 -13.67
C ASP A 15 4.58 15.49 -12.32
N ALA A 16 4.92 16.79 -12.34
CA ALA A 16 4.91 17.65 -11.17
C ALA A 16 3.47 17.96 -10.73
N GLN A 17 2.65 16.92 -10.59
CA GLN A 17 1.31 17.03 -10.02
C GLN A 17 1.45 17.02 -8.48
N GLU A 18 0.75 17.95 -7.85
CA GLU A 18 0.92 18.30 -6.42
C GLU A 18 0.78 17.07 -5.53
N LEU A 19 1.85 16.75 -4.80
CA LEU A 19 1.84 15.64 -3.85
C LEU A 19 0.91 15.98 -2.68
N VAL A 20 0.15 14.99 -2.23
CA VAL A 20 -0.72 15.12 -1.07
C VAL A 20 0.13 15.01 0.20
N ALA A 21 0.05 16.02 1.05
CA ALA A 21 0.61 15.94 2.40
C ALA A 21 -0.20 14.94 3.22
N THR A 22 0.46 13.90 3.74
CA THR A 22 -0.17 12.98 4.68
C THR A 22 -0.33 13.70 6.03
N PRO A 23 -1.49 13.58 6.70
CA PRO A 23 -1.72 14.28 7.96
C PRO A 23 -0.70 13.95 9.05
N TRP A 24 -0.10 12.77 8.98
CA TRP A 24 0.90 12.26 9.92
C TRP A 24 2.26 12.96 9.82
N ALA A 25 2.56 13.64 8.70
CA ALA A 25 3.85 14.30 8.50
C ALA A 25 4.10 15.49 9.45
N VAL A 26 3.07 15.93 10.20
CA VAL A 26 3.24 16.94 11.25
C VAL A 26 3.75 16.37 12.56
N LEU A 27 3.96 15.07 12.68
CA LEU A 27 4.44 14.45 13.90
C LEU A 27 5.93 14.16 13.76
N ASP A 28 6.75 14.84 14.55
CA ASP A 28 8.22 14.79 14.43
C ASP A 28 8.78 13.38 14.72
N ASP A 29 8.13 12.63 15.61
CA ASP A 29 8.48 11.25 15.97
C ASP A 29 7.74 10.19 15.13
N TYR A 30 6.97 10.59 14.12
CA TYR A 30 6.26 9.63 13.27
C TYR A 30 7.23 8.89 12.35
N GLN A 31 7.40 7.60 12.62
CA GLN A 31 8.39 6.73 11.95
C GLN A 31 7.72 5.60 11.16
N CYS A 32 6.52 5.83 10.61
CA CYS A 32 5.84 4.82 9.79
C CYS A 32 6.77 4.27 8.71
N PHE A 33 6.85 2.94 8.63
CA PHE A 33 7.71 2.24 7.68
C PHE A 33 7.29 2.50 6.22
N GLY A 34 6.01 2.70 5.96
CA GLY A 34 5.50 2.97 4.62
C GLY A 34 5.70 4.41 4.17
N CYS A 35 5.04 5.35 4.84
CA CYS A 35 4.87 6.71 4.31
C CYS A 35 5.58 7.84 5.09
N SER A 36 6.27 7.56 6.21
CA SER A 36 6.95 8.64 6.92
C SER A 36 8.14 9.16 6.12
N PRO A 37 8.25 10.49 5.88
CA PRO A 37 9.46 11.07 5.29
C PRO A 37 10.65 11.06 6.26
N HIS A 38 10.42 10.83 7.55
CA HIS A 38 11.45 10.85 8.59
C HIS A 38 12.08 9.46 8.84
N ASN A 39 11.46 8.38 8.35
CA ASN A 39 12.00 7.04 8.49
C ASN A 39 12.96 6.72 7.33
N ALA A 40 14.25 6.94 7.55
CA ALA A 40 15.30 6.65 6.56
C ALA A 40 15.45 5.16 6.19
N LYS A 41 14.82 4.26 6.96
CA LYS A 41 14.78 2.81 6.68
C LYS A 41 13.43 2.38 6.07
N GLY A 42 12.47 3.29 5.97
CA GLY A 42 11.15 3.05 5.40
C GLY A 42 11.12 3.25 3.88
N LEU A 43 9.95 3.01 3.29
CA LEU A 43 9.70 3.18 1.86
C LEU A 43 9.50 4.66 1.47
N GLN A 44 9.23 5.54 2.44
CA GLN A 44 9.01 6.98 2.26
C GLN A 44 8.04 7.29 1.11
N LEU A 45 6.95 6.50 1.04
CA LEU A 45 5.94 6.61 0.00
C LEU A 45 5.34 8.02 -0.03
N ARG A 46 5.19 8.55 -1.24
CA ARG A 46 4.54 9.84 -1.50
C ARG A 46 3.30 9.62 -2.31
N PHE A 47 2.27 10.41 -2.02
CA PHE A 47 0.95 10.17 -2.58
C PHE A 47 0.49 11.30 -3.48
N LYS A 48 -0.35 10.94 -4.45
CA LYS A 48 -1.00 11.81 -5.40
C LYS A 48 -2.51 11.55 -5.33
N ALA A 49 -3.30 12.61 -5.25
CA ALA A 49 -4.75 12.48 -5.32
C ALA A 49 -5.16 12.06 -6.73
N LEU A 50 -6.04 11.07 -6.82
CA LEU A 50 -6.77 10.74 -8.05
C LEU A 50 -8.23 11.19 -7.88
N PRO A 51 -8.97 11.41 -8.99
CA PRO A 51 -10.39 11.78 -8.92
C PRO A 51 -11.24 10.84 -8.07
N ASP A 52 -10.92 9.54 -8.10
CA ASP A 52 -11.61 8.44 -7.42
C ASP A 52 -10.80 7.80 -6.27
N GLY A 53 -9.60 8.32 -5.97
CA GLY A 53 -8.68 7.56 -5.13
C GLY A 53 -7.38 8.25 -4.74
N LEU A 54 -6.39 7.44 -4.42
CA LEU A 54 -5.03 7.87 -4.08
C LEU A 54 -4.05 6.97 -4.82
N ALA A 55 -2.96 7.54 -5.30
CA ALA A 55 -1.88 6.80 -5.94
C ALA A 55 -0.55 7.04 -5.25
N THR A 56 0.36 6.07 -5.35
CA THR A 56 1.78 6.24 -5.05
C THR A 56 2.61 5.57 -6.13
N VAL A 57 3.70 6.22 -6.53
CA VAL A 57 4.71 5.65 -7.43
C VAL A 57 5.92 5.23 -6.62
N PHE A 58 6.42 4.03 -6.88
CA PHE A 58 7.56 3.48 -6.14
C PHE A 58 8.50 2.70 -7.06
N GLN A 59 9.77 2.65 -6.66
CA GLN A 59 10.82 1.88 -7.33
C GLN A 59 11.73 1.30 -6.25
N LEU A 60 11.60 0.00 -5.98
CA LEU A 60 12.33 -0.65 -4.89
C LEU A 60 13.66 -1.23 -5.39
N GLY A 61 14.75 -0.92 -4.68
CA GLY A 61 16.09 -1.45 -4.96
C GLY A 61 16.35 -2.84 -4.33
N SER A 62 17.57 -3.35 -4.52
CA SER A 62 17.99 -4.69 -4.08
C SER A 62 17.88 -4.96 -2.57
N ALA A 63 17.89 -3.91 -1.75
CA ALA A 63 17.63 -4.03 -0.30
C ALA A 63 16.23 -4.55 0.05
N HIS A 64 15.33 -4.62 -0.92
CA HIS A 64 13.94 -5.02 -0.79
C HIS A 64 13.64 -6.40 -1.42
N GLU A 65 14.68 -7.14 -1.79
CA GLU A 65 14.53 -8.45 -2.45
C GLU A 65 13.95 -9.53 -1.53
N SER A 66 13.20 -10.45 -2.15
CA SER A 66 12.96 -11.79 -1.61
C SER A 66 13.88 -12.79 -2.30
N TYR A 67 13.76 -12.87 -3.62
CA TYR A 67 14.66 -13.64 -4.48
C TYR A 67 15.52 -12.67 -5.29
N PRO A 68 16.69 -13.10 -5.80
CA PRO A 68 17.51 -12.24 -6.66
C PRO A 68 16.68 -11.61 -7.79
N GLY A 69 16.63 -10.28 -7.84
CA GLY A 69 15.88 -9.51 -8.84
C GLY A 69 14.37 -9.36 -8.60
N VAL A 70 13.80 -9.91 -7.53
CA VAL A 70 12.36 -9.87 -7.23
C VAL A 70 12.09 -9.24 -5.88
N VAL A 71 11.27 -8.18 -5.86
CA VAL A 71 10.82 -7.52 -4.64
C VAL A 71 10.07 -8.49 -3.73
N HIS A 72 10.29 -8.40 -2.43
CA HIS A 72 9.59 -9.21 -1.45
C HIS A 72 8.09 -8.90 -1.44
N GLY A 73 7.25 -9.92 -1.65
CA GLY A 73 5.81 -9.76 -1.78
C GLY A 73 5.14 -9.04 -0.59
N GLY A 74 5.67 -9.24 0.62
CA GLY A 74 5.21 -8.51 1.82
C GLY A 74 5.25 -6.98 1.67
N LEU A 75 6.18 -6.43 0.89
CA LEU A 75 6.27 -4.99 0.64
C LEU A 75 5.15 -4.48 -0.27
N ALA A 76 4.65 -5.31 -1.19
CA ALA A 76 3.42 -4.99 -1.92
C ALA A 76 2.23 -4.87 -0.96
N GLY A 77 2.19 -5.71 0.08
CA GLY A 77 1.21 -5.60 1.16
C GLY A 77 1.31 -4.27 1.90
N VAL A 78 2.51 -3.86 2.31
CA VAL A 78 2.76 -2.55 2.94
C VAL A 78 2.28 -1.42 2.02
N ILE A 79 2.71 -1.41 0.75
CA ILE A 79 2.36 -0.34 -0.20
C ILE A 79 0.83 -0.23 -0.39
N CYS A 80 0.15 -1.37 -0.59
CA CYS A 80 -1.29 -1.39 -0.73
C CYS A 80 -2.00 -0.88 0.54
N ASP A 81 -1.57 -1.35 1.71
CA ASP A 81 -2.18 -0.96 2.99
C ASP A 81 -2.00 0.53 3.28
N GLU A 82 -0.80 1.06 3.05
CA GLU A 82 -0.48 2.47 3.24
C GLU A 82 -1.26 3.37 2.29
N THR A 83 -1.45 2.95 1.03
CA THR A 83 -2.19 3.73 0.04
C THR A 83 -3.68 3.74 0.36
N MET A 84 -4.27 2.60 0.72
CA MET A 84 -5.68 2.51 1.14
C MET A 84 -5.92 3.23 2.48
N GLY A 85 -5.06 3.03 3.46
CA GLY A 85 -5.15 3.65 4.78
C GLY A 85 -5.07 5.17 4.71
N ASN A 86 -4.06 5.72 4.01
CA ASN A 86 -3.96 7.17 3.82
C ASN A 86 -5.14 7.73 3.02
N LEU A 87 -5.66 7.02 2.02
CA LEU A 87 -6.88 7.42 1.33
C LEU A 87 -8.06 7.57 2.30
N ILE A 88 -8.25 6.60 3.20
CA ILE A 88 -9.33 6.64 4.19
C ILE A 88 -9.13 7.80 5.17
N VAL A 89 -7.91 7.99 5.67
CA VAL A 89 -7.58 9.08 6.59
C VAL A 89 -7.86 10.44 5.94
N LEU A 90 -7.40 10.63 4.70
CA LEU A 90 -7.62 11.86 3.94
C LEU A 90 -9.11 12.12 3.64
N ARG A 91 -9.91 11.07 3.44
CA ARG A 91 -11.36 11.20 3.14
C ARG A 91 -12.22 11.41 4.39
N THR A 92 -11.82 10.82 5.51
CA THR A 92 -12.67 10.76 6.72
C THR A 92 -12.19 11.64 7.86
N GLY A 93 -10.94 12.13 7.79
CA GLY A 93 -10.28 12.80 8.90
C GLY A 93 -10.04 11.90 10.11
N LYS A 94 -10.16 10.56 9.97
CA LYS A 94 -10.04 9.60 11.06
C LYS A 94 -8.92 8.60 10.78
N PRO A 95 -8.05 8.31 11.75
CA PRO A 95 -7.20 7.12 11.71
C PRO A 95 -8.05 5.87 11.48
N ALA A 96 -7.55 4.94 10.69
CA ALA A 96 -8.24 3.69 10.42
C ALA A 96 -7.29 2.52 10.54
N PHE A 97 -7.68 1.51 11.32
CA PHE A 97 -6.89 0.29 11.47
C PHE A 97 -7.38 -0.79 10.50
N THR A 98 -6.44 -1.42 9.82
CA THR A 98 -6.71 -2.58 8.96
C THR A 98 -7.20 -3.75 9.81
N THR A 99 -8.40 -4.26 9.54
CA THR A 99 -8.96 -5.43 10.23
C THR A 99 -8.72 -6.71 9.45
N ALA A 100 -8.68 -6.63 8.12
CA ALA A 100 -8.38 -7.73 7.23
C ALA A 100 -7.85 -7.20 5.91
N MET A 101 -6.91 -7.89 5.30
CA MET A 101 -6.45 -7.62 3.94
C MET A 101 -6.17 -8.93 3.21
N ARG A 102 -6.66 -9.03 1.97
CA ARG A 102 -6.34 -10.10 1.03
C ARG A 102 -5.55 -9.52 -0.12
N LEU A 103 -4.33 -10.02 -0.30
CA LEU A 103 -3.44 -9.66 -1.39
C LEU A 103 -3.34 -10.82 -2.39
N ARG A 104 -3.36 -10.52 -3.68
CA ARG A 104 -3.15 -11.46 -4.79
C ARG A 104 -1.98 -10.98 -5.62
N TYR A 105 -1.03 -11.87 -5.88
CA TYR A 105 0.10 -11.62 -6.77
C TYR A 105 -0.20 -12.24 -8.13
N LEU A 106 -0.16 -11.43 -9.17
CA LEU A 106 -0.45 -11.83 -10.56
C LEU A 106 0.85 -12.01 -11.36
N ALA A 107 1.86 -11.18 -11.06
CA ALA A 107 3.19 -11.27 -11.66
C ALA A 107 4.27 -10.84 -10.63
N PRO A 108 5.53 -11.26 -10.82
CA PRO A 108 6.65 -10.76 -10.03
C PRO A 108 6.80 -9.24 -10.17
N ILE A 109 7.23 -8.57 -9.11
CA ILE A 109 7.61 -7.15 -9.12
C ILE A 109 9.14 -7.08 -9.25
N PRO A 110 9.69 -6.68 -10.40
CA PRO A 110 11.14 -6.62 -10.59
C PRO A 110 11.77 -5.51 -9.74
N VAL A 111 12.95 -5.79 -9.21
CA VAL A 111 13.79 -4.77 -8.55
C VAL A 111 14.21 -3.70 -9.56
N GLY A 112 14.19 -2.44 -9.12
CA GLY A 112 14.65 -1.31 -9.91
C GLY A 112 13.68 -0.88 -11.02
N ALA A 113 12.54 -1.55 -11.21
CA ALA A 113 11.49 -1.11 -12.12
C ALA A 113 10.46 -0.21 -11.41
N PRO A 114 9.99 0.87 -12.07
CA PRO A 114 8.95 1.73 -11.51
C PRO A 114 7.58 1.05 -11.56
N HIS A 115 6.80 1.24 -10.51
CA HIS A 115 5.43 0.73 -10.38
C HIS A 115 4.54 1.81 -9.76
N GLU A 116 3.24 1.70 -9.99
CA GLU A 116 2.24 2.57 -9.41
C GLU A 116 1.24 1.74 -8.61
N CYS A 117 0.95 2.11 -7.37
CA CYS A 117 -0.18 1.57 -6.62
C CYS A 117 -1.32 2.59 -6.64
N ARG A 118 -2.52 2.16 -7.02
CA ARG A 118 -3.74 2.97 -7.01
C ARG A 118 -4.77 2.37 -6.08
N ALA A 119 -5.27 3.15 -5.13
CA ALA A 119 -6.29 2.74 -4.18
C ALA A 119 -7.60 3.51 -4.38
N ARG A 120 -8.73 2.84 -4.12
CA ARG A 120 -10.08 3.42 -4.12
C ARG A 120 -10.94 2.83 -3.00
N ILE A 121 -11.90 3.60 -2.52
CA ILE A 121 -12.89 3.13 -1.54
C ILE A 121 -14.06 2.52 -2.31
N VAL A 122 -14.42 1.27 -2.01
CA VAL A 122 -15.42 0.51 -2.78
C VAL A 122 -16.82 0.56 -2.18
N ASN A 123 -16.95 0.49 -0.85
CA ASN A 123 -18.22 0.68 -0.17
C ASN A 123 -18.03 0.84 1.35
N THR A 124 -18.84 1.70 1.96
CA THR A 124 -19.02 1.83 3.40
C THR A 124 -20.42 1.32 3.74
N GLY A 125 -20.55 0.06 4.12
CA GLY A 125 -21.84 -0.41 4.67
C GLY A 125 -22.13 0.24 6.03
N ASP A 126 -23.34 0.06 6.54
CA ASP A 126 -23.78 0.61 7.85
C ASP A 126 -23.10 -0.02 9.08
N THR A 127 -22.05 -0.82 8.88
CA THR A 127 -21.31 -1.51 9.95
C THR A 127 -20.25 -0.64 10.63
N GLY A 128 -20.01 0.57 10.11
CA GLY A 128 -18.90 1.43 10.53
C GLY A 128 -17.52 0.97 10.04
N LEU A 129 -17.46 -0.07 9.20
CA LEU A 129 -16.24 -0.51 8.51
C LEU A 129 -16.16 0.10 7.12
N ILE A 130 -14.94 0.37 6.67
CA ILE A 130 -14.66 0.91 5.33
C ILE A 130 -13.94 -0.16 4.52
N ASN A 131 -14.46 -0.49 3.34
CA ASN A 131 -13.78 -1.37 2.40
C ASN A 131 -13.04 -0.55 1.35
N ALA A 132 -11.79 -0.93 1.09
CA ALA A 132 -10.96 -0.34 0.06
C ALA A 132 -10.29 -1.44 -0.77
N GLU A 133 -9.88 -1.06 -1.97
CA GLU A 133 -9.11 -1.92 -2.85
C GLU A 133 -7.94 -1.14 -3.46
N ALA A 134 -6.87 -1.85 -3.78
CA ALA A 134 -5.70 -1.29 -4.43
C ALA A 134 -5.13 -2.22 -5.50
N ASP A 135 -4.65 -1.64 -6.59
CA ASP A 135 -4.01 -2.34 -7.69
C ASP A 135 -2.59 -1.81 -7.85
N ILE A 136 -1.61 -2.71 -7.98
CA ILE A 136 -0.24 -2.36 -8.36
C ILE A 136 -0.08 -2.60 -9.85
N LEU A 137 0.37 -1.57 -10.57
CA LEU A 137 0.56 -1.54 -12.00
C LEU A 137 2.04 -1.49 -12.35
N ASP A 138 2.43 -2.19 -13.40
CA ASP A 138 3.74 -2.02 -14.03
C ASP A 138 3.77 -0.79 -14.97
N ALA A 139 4.94 -0.53 -15.57
CA ALA A 139 5.13 0.60 -16.49
C ALA A 139 4.28 0.55 -17.77
N THR A 140 3.69 -0.60 -18.10
CA THR A 140 2.78 -0.78 -19.25
C THR A 140 1.31 -0.59 -18.86
N GLY A 141 1.02 -0.42 -17.57
CA GLY A 141 -0.33 -0.40 -17.02
C GLY A 141 -0.91 -1.79 -16.73
N GLY A 142 -0.09 -2.84 -16.80
CA GLY A 142 -0.47 -4.21 -16.44
C GLY A 142 -0.56 -4.37 -14.93
N VAL A 143 -1.61 -5.04 -14.43
CA VAL A 143 -1.78 -5.27 -12.99
C VAL A 143 -0.93 -6.45 -12.54
N VAL A 144 -0.01 -6.21 -11.61
CA VAL A 144 0.92 -7.23 -11.08
C VAL A 144 0.54 -7.72 -9.68
N ALA A 145 -0.24 -6.93 -8.92
CA ALA A 145 -0.83 -7.35 -7.66
C ALA A 145 -2.14 -6.59 -7.38
N THR A 146 -3.06 -7.23 -6.63
CA THR A 146 -4.32 -6.61 -6.20
C THR A 146 -4.58 -6.87 -4.72
N ALA A 147 -5.09 -5.88 -4.01
CA ALA A 147 -5.44 -5.95 -2.60
C ALA A 147 -6.90 -5.55 -2.38
N ARG A 148 -7.56 -6.25 -1.47
CA ARG A 148 -8.86 -5.87 -0.90
C ARG A 148 -8.74 -5.88 0.60
N ALA A 149 -9.14 -4.80 1.25
CA ALA A 149 -9.01 -4.67 2.69
C ALA A 149 -10.23 -4.02 3.33
N THR A 150 -10.42 -4.34 4.60
CA THR A 150 -11.43 -3.75 5.47
C THR A 150 -10.74 -3.02 6.60
N TYR A 151 -11.20 -1.81 6.87
CA TYR A 151 -10.65 -0.91 7.87
C TYR A 151 -11.71 -0.51 8.88
N ARG A 152 -11.26 -0.27 10.11
CA ARG A 152 -12.08 0.32 11.17
C ARG A 152 -11.57 1.72 11.49
N PRO A 153 -12.31 2.77 11.10
CA PRO A 153 -12.05 4.12 11.56
C PRO A 153 -12.19 4.19 13.08
N VAL A 154 -11.29 4.93 13.73
CA VAL A 154 -11.32 5.17 15.17
C VAL A 154 -11.33 6.67 15.44
N ALA A 155 -12.07 7.09 16.46
CA ALA A 155 -11.93 8.45 16.98
C ALA A 155 -10.49 8.62 17.51
N LEU A 156 -9.87 9.76 17.24
CA LEU A 156 -8.46 9.99 17.57
C LEU A 156 -8.21 9.85 19.07
N GLU A 157 -9.15 10.31 19.89
CA GLU A 157 -9.13 10.20 21.35
C GLU A 157 -9.10 8.72 21.81
N ALA A 158 -9.88 7.86 21.15
CA ALA A 158 -9.92 6.42 21.44
C ALA A 158 -8.71 5.67 20.84
N ALA A 159 -8.02 6.27 19.88
CA ALA A 159 -6.81 5.72 19.28
C ALA A 159 -5.57 5.98 20.14
N ARG A 160 -5.53 7.08 20.92
CA ARG A 160 -4.37 7.54 21.70
C ARG A 160 -3.64 6.42 22.45
N ASP A 161 -4.36 5.57 23.17
CA ASP A 161 -3.80 4.46 23.95
C ASP A 161 -3.15 3.37 23.09
N ARG A 162 -3.46 3.31 21.80
CA ARG A 162 -3.02 2.27 20.84
C ARG A 162 -1.97 2.74 19.85
N ILE A 163 -1.73 4.04 19.71
CA ILE A 163 -0.77 4.61 18.73
C ILE A 163 0.33 5.47 19.36
N THR A 164 0.57 5.34 20.68
CA THR A 164 1.64 6.03 21.43
C THR A 164 1.81 7.49 20.98
N LEU A 165 0.74 8.28 21.04
CA LEU A 165 0.78 9.71 20.73
C LEU A 165 0.94 10.51 22.03
N SER A 166 1.85 11.48 22.02
CA SER A 166 1.88 12.48 23.09
C SER A 166 0.63 13.38 23.02
N ASP A 167 0.27 14.02 24.13
CA ASP A 167 -0.88 14.91 24.16
C ASP A 167 -0.76 16.09 23.17
N GLY A 168 0.44 16.62 23.01
CA GLY A 168 0.73 17.71 22.06
C GLY A 168 0.65 17.27 20.60
N ASP A 169 1.08 16.05 20.29
CA ASP A 169 1.03 15.48 18.95
C ASP A 169 -0.38 15.19 18.48
N ALA A 170 -1.24 14.70 19.38
CA ALA A 170 -2.64 14.44 19.05
C ALA A 170 -3.39 15.72 18.68
N GLY A 171 -3.09 16.86 19.32
CA GLY A 171 -3.69 18.16 18.97
C GLY A 171 -3.29 18.62 17.56
N ARG A 172 -1.98 18.60 17.25
CA ARG A 172 -1.46 18.95 15.92
C ARG A 172 -2.06 18.08 14.82
N LEU A 173 -2.18 16.78 15.07
CA LEU A 173 -2.76 15.84 14.12
C LEU A 173 -4.27 16.09 13.91
N ALA A 174 -5.02 16.38 14.97
CA ALA A 174 -6.46 16.67 14.88
C ALA A 174 -6.73 17.91 13.99
N ASP A 175 -5.91 18.95 14.14
CA ASP A 175 -6.03 20.19 13.36
C ASP A 175 -5.84 19.93 11.86
N VAL A 176 -4.81 19.14 11.50
CA VAL A 176 -4.51 18.81 10.10
C VAL A 176 -5.52 17.85 9.50
N LEU A 177 -5.98 16.87 10.26
CA LEU A 177 -7.03 15.94 9.82
C LEU A 177 -8.33 16.68 9.49
N THR A 178 -8.68 17.69 10.30
CA THR A 178 -9.84 18.54 10.06
C THR A 178 -9.66 19.41 8.81
N ALA A 179 -8.46 19.95 8.57
CA ALA A 179 -8.15 20.80 7.42
C ALA A 179 -7.99 20.03 6.09
N SER A 180 -7.61 18.76 6.13
CA SER A 180 -7.30 17.95 4.93
C SER A 180 -8.52 17.25 4.33
N ALA A 181 -9.58 17.03 5.12
CA ALA A 181 -10.80 16.34 4.68
C ALA A 181 -11.57 17.01 3.51
N PRO A 182 -11.72 18.36 3.44
CA PRO A 182 -12.46 19.01 2.35
C PRO A 182 -11.72 19.01 1.01
N ALA A 183 -10.38 18.99 1.01
CA ALA A 183 -9.57 19.13 -0.22
C ALA A 183 -9.73 17.94 -1.18
N LEU A 184 -10.00 16.75 -0.64
CA LEU A 184 -10.19 15.54 -1.43
C LEU A 184 -11.67 15.34 -1.82
N ALA A 185 -12.63 15.92 -1.09
CA ALA A 185 -14.07 15.78 -1.36
C ALA A 185 -14.55 16.56 -2.61
N SER A 186 -13.92 17.68 -2.95
CA SER A 186 -14.29 18.51 -4.12
C SER A 186 -13.89 17.89 -5.46
N ALA A 187 -12.83 17.06 -5.50
CA ALA A 187 -12.36 16.40 -6.71
C ALA A 187 -13.31 15.30 -7.24
N THR A 188 -14.09 14.67 -6.35
CA THR A 188 -15.02 13.58 -6.69
C THR A 188 -16.33 14.09 -7.31
N ALA A 189 -16.76 15.32 -7.03
CA ALA A 189 -18.02 15.86 -7.57
C ALA A 189 -17.99 16.11 -9.10
N ALA A 190 -16.80 16.15 -9.71
CA ALA A 190 -16.62 16.46 -11.13
C ALA A 190 -16.55 15.22 -12.06
N ALA A 191 -16.44 14.00 -11.52
CA ALA A 191 -16.26 12.78 -12.32
C ALA A 191 -17.48 11.85 -12.13
N GLY A 192 -18.34 11.78 -13.14
CA GLY A 192 -19.44 10.82 -13.19
C GLY A 192 -18.93 9.38 -13.08
N ALA A 193 -19.59 8.58 -12.25
CA ALA A 193 -19.19 7.21 -11.93
C ALA A 193 -19.17 6.29 -13.17
N PRO A 194 -18.03 5.66 -13.52
CA PRO A 194 -18.06 4.46 -14.34
C PRO A 194 -18.56 3.29 -13.49
N GLY A 195 -19.44 2.46 -14.07
CA GLY A 195 -20.02 1.30 -13.38
C GLY A 195 -18.95 0.31 -12.92
N PRO A 196 -19.23 -0.48 -11.86
CA PRO A 196 -18.27 -1.44 -11.34
C PRO A 196 -17.92 -2.46 -12.43
N ALA A 197 -16.63 -2.57 -12.75
CA ALA A 197 -16.14 -3.73 -13.49
C ALA A 197 -16.48 -4.98 -12.67
N SER A 198 -17.26 -5.89 -13.25
CA SER A 198 -17.69 -7.11 -12.59
C SER A 198 -16.48 -7.96 -12.23
N VAL A 199 -16.39 -8.34 -10.96
CA VAL A 199 -15.38 -9.25 -10.45
C VAL A 199 -15.82 -10.67 -10.81
N PRO A 200 -15.04 -11.46 -11.57
CA PRO A 200 -15.33 -12.88 -11.74
C PRO A 200 -15.16 -13.61 -10.42
N ALA A 201 -16.04 -14.60 -10.19
CA ALA A 201 -16.02 -15.46 -9.01
C ALA A 201 -14.65 -16.14 -8.86
N PRO A 202 -14.19 -16.43 -7.62
CA PRO A 202 -12.93 -17.13 -7.42
C PRO A 202 -13.00 -18.54 -8.03
N ASP A 203 -11.98 -18.89 -8.82
CA ASP A 203 -11.80 -20.27 -9.28
C ASP A 203 -11.65 -21.21 -8.08
N PRO A 204 -12.25 -22.41 -8.13
CA PRO A 204 -12.05 -23.42 -7.09
C PRO A 204 -10.57 -23.80 -7.01
N VAL A 205 -10.06 -23.88 -5.78
CA VAL A 205 -8.69 -24.32 -5.50
C VAL A 205 -8.51 -25.73 -6.04
N PRO A 206 -7.53 -26.00 -6.94
CA PRO A 206 -7.28 -27.35 -7.41
C PRO A 206 -6.80 -28.21 -6.24
N VAL A 207 -7.52 -29.31 -5.98
CA VAL A 207 -7.11 -30.33 -5.02
C VAL A 207 -5.81 -30.95 -5.51
N SER A 208 -4.75 -30.84 -4.70
CA SER A 208 -3.45 -31.42 -5.03
C SER A 208 -3.57 -32.93 -5.18
N VAL A 209 -3.30 -33.45 -6.39
CA VAL A 209 -3.15 -34.88 -6.63
C VAL A 209 -1.82 -35.32 -5.99
N PRO A 210 -1.78 -36.38 -5.17
CA PRO A 210 -0.54 -36.83 -4.58
C PRO A 210 0.44 -37.28 -5.68
N VAL A 211 1.65 -36.72 -5.63
CA VAL A 211 2.77 -37.12 -6.50
C VAL A 211 3.22 -38.53 -6.08
N PRO A 212 3.30 -39.51 -7.00
CA PRO A 212 3.79 -40.84 -6.64
C PRO A 212 5.27 -40.77 -6.27
N VAL A 213 5.59 -41.18 -5.05
CA VAL A 213 6.97 -41.36 -4.58
C VAL A 213 7.56 -42.55 -5.33
N SER A 214 8.57 -42.31 -6.17
CA SER A 214 9.34 -43.40 -6.79
C SER A 214 10.17 -44.12 -5.73
N ALA A 215 10.04 -45.44 -5.67
CA ALA A 215 10.81 -46.30 -4.78
C ALA A 215 12.32 -46.19 -5.08
N PRO A 216 13.19 -46.31 -4.06
CA PRO A 216 14.63 -46.27 -4.26
C PRO A 216 15.10 -47.44 -5.12
N LYS A 217 15.91 -47.15 -6.14
CA LYS A 217 16.62 -48.17 -6.94
C LYS A 217 17.59 -48.92 -6.03
N THR A 218 17.39 -50.22 -5.89
CA THR A 218 18.36 -51.15 -5.32
C THR A 218 19.56 -51.21 -6.25
N THR A 219 20.72 -50.73 -5.80
CA THR A 219 22.00 -51.01 -6.44
C THR A 219 22.45 -52.40 -6.01
N SER A 220 22.43 -53.35 -6.94
CA SER A 220 23.19 -54.59 -6.82
C SER A 220 24.66 -54.26 -7.07
N GLU A 221 25.47 -54.27 -6.02
CA GLU A 221 26.93 -54.35 -6.12
C GLU A 221 27.31 -55.78 -6.53
N GLU A 222 28.06 -55.88 -7.63
CA GLU A 222 28.71 -57.09 -8.10
C GLU A 222 30.21 -56.95 -7.79
N SER A 223 30.71 -57.74 -6.83
CA SER A 223 32.09 -58.22 -6.71
C SER A 223 32.17 -59.29 -5.62
#